data_AF-A0A0C1NYJ6-F1
#
_entry.id   AF-A0A0C1NYJ6-F1
#
_cell.length_a   1.000
_cell.length_b   1.000
_cell.length_c   1.000
_cell.angle_alpha   90.00
_cell.angle_beta   90.00
_cell.angle_gamma   90.00
#
_symmetry.space_group_name_H-M   'P 1'
#
loop_
_entity.id
_entity.type
_entity.pdbx_description
1 polymer ?
#
loop_
_entity_poly.entity_id
_entity_poly.type
_entity_poly.pdbx_seq_one_letter_code
_entity_poly.pdbx_strand_id
1 'polypeptide(L)'
;MKKYLTAFLVTVYVFLSMNVVLAATYSQADLTGTWNFNLLRTGAENMWMRAQFSINSSGGVTCVSMSDSGGGTTCPEGFDLTCTMNETTGVITQSGYHAANAGTDHITMTSNKNFAAGTSTTGDDPNYKYQLVIMQKVVPGTTYSNADLQNKDFVWHELYIGRNTGWNYAIGKINDSREVILQSEIDSCCGEEVSVPPEYTAVFLSVDSAGVVTMSGTGADDVEKATCKGFLSADKKTIVVVYHDDPESEGAGSEYSLKIIQITGQTYTAGPLPAGTSSAHMLGTGAANFWVHYINTVSSGGVMNFSQWVASNGMTAPEGTLTGSLDASGTLTVAGNPTYHGQVSHDGTFTVGTQTGGTGPYVYMLTVTTKKAPDFKVDVANLYYDDTVRTVNNYDFSSGTKSGDIITIPAEFVTKPSPGEFLTAFLFVFCISFPRSKLCLPG
;
A
#
# COMPACT_ATOMS: atom_id res chain seq x y z
N MET A 1 -39.14 5.84 -37.18
CA MET A 1 -39.00 5.10 -35.89
C MET A 1 -37.86 4.09 -35.89
N LYS A 2 -37.80 3.09 -36.79
CA LYS A 2 -36.71 2.08 -36.81
C LYS A 2 -35.28 2.64 -36.82
N LYS A 3 -34.97 3.66 -37.65
CA LYS A 3 -33.63 4.28 -37.70
C LYS A 3 -33.19 4.93 -36.39
N TYR A 4 -34.11 5.53 -35.64
CA TYR A 4 -33.81 6.20 -34.37
C TYR A 4 -33.67 5.19 -33.22
N LEU A 5 -34.40 4.07 -33.27
CA LEU A 5 -34.28 2.99 -32.29
C LEU A 5 -32.93 2.27 -32.41
N THR A 6 -32.42 2.05 -33.62
CA THR A 6 -31.10 1.45 -33.84
C THR A 6 -29.97 2.36 -33.38
N ALA A 7 -30.04 3.66 -33.67
CA ALA A 7 -29.05 4.62 -33.16
C ALA A 7 -29.06 4.69 -31.62
N PHE A 8 -30.24 4.76 -31.00
CA PHE A 8 -30.40 4.76 -29.55
C PHE A 8 -29.87 3.46 -28.89
N LEU A 9 -30.16 2.29 -29.47
CA LEU A 9 -29.66 1.01 -28.97
C LEU A 9 -28.14 0.87 -29.12
N VAL A 10 -27.54 1.39 -30.20
CA VAL A 10 -26.08 1.41 -30.39
C VAL A 10 -25.42 2.37 -29.39
N THR A 11 -25.99 3.55 -29.15
CA THR A 11 -25.47 4.49 -28.14
C THR A 11 -25.57 3.91 -26.73
N VAL A 12 -26.69 3.27 -26.38
CA VAL A 12 -26.87 2.60 -25.08
C VAL A 12 -25.94 1.39 -24.95
N TYR A 13 -25.72 0.61 -26.02
CA TYR A 13 -24.78 -0.51 -26.04
C TYR A 13 -23.33 -0.05 -25.88
N VAL A 14 -22.91 1.02 -26.58
CA VAL A 14 -21.59 1.64 -26.43
C VAL A 14 -21.43 2.16 -24.99
N PHE A 15 -22.42 2.88 -24.45
CA PHE A 15 -22.41 3.35 -23.05
C PHE A 15 -22.38 2.22 -22.01
N LEU A 16 -23.11 1.12 -22.22
CA LEU A 16 -23.10 -0.07 -21.36
C LEU A 16 -21.80 -0.88 -21.50
N SER A 17 -21.10 -0.77 -22.64
CA SER A 17 -19.81 -1.43 -22.89
C SER A 17 -18.59 -0.62 -22.45
N MET A 18 -18.75 0.67 -22.16
CA MET A 18 -17.72 1.49 -21.54
C MET A 18 -17.74 1.28 -20.03
N ASN A 19 -16.89 0.36 -19.56
CA ASN A 19 -16.48 0.37 -18.16
C ASN A 19 -15.69 1.66 -17.92
N VAL A 20 -16.37 2.73 -17.50
CA VAL A 20 -15.71 3.96 -17.05
C VAL A 20 -15.03 3.66 -15.71
N VAL A 21 -13.79 3.18 -15.77
CA VAL A 21 -12.91 3.11 -14.61
C VAL A 21 -12.43 4.54 -14.37
N LEU A 22 -13.14 5.27 -13.52
CA LEU A 22 -12.67 6.58 -13.04
C LEU A 22 -11.27 6.38 -12.44
N ALA A 23 -10.29 7.21 -12.86
CA ALA A 23 -9.01 7.30 -12.16
C ALA A 23 -9.31 7.50 -10.67
N ALA A 24 -8.78 6.65 -9.80
CA ALA A 24 -8.98 6.87 -8.38
C ALA A 24 -8.19 8.13 -7.99
N THR A 25 -8.90 9.23 -7.82
CA THR A 25 -8.36 10.45 -7.22
C THR A 25 -8.34 10.25 -5.71
N TYR A 26 -7.25 10.67 -5.08
CA TYR A 26 -7.18 10.76 -3.63
C TYR A 26 -7.79 12.10 -3.20
N SER A 27 -8.26 12.17 -1.96
CA SER A 27 -8.83 13.38 -1.38
C SER A 27 -8.56 13.40 0.13
N GLN A 28 -8.57 14.58 0.73
CA GLN A 28 -8.43 14.72 2.18
C GLN A 28 -9.45 13.86 2.96
N ALA A 29 -10.67 13.72 2.42
CA ALA A 29 -11.73 12.92 3.01
C ALA A 29 -11.39 11.41 3.08
N ASP A 30 -10.50 10.92 2.21
CA ASP A 30 -10.10 9.52 2.21
C ASP A 30 -9.27 9.16 3.46
N LEU A 31 -8.64 10.14 4.12
CA LEU A 31 -7.98 9.95 5.39
C LEU A 31 -8.96 9.83 6.56
N THR A 32 -10.17 10.36 6.44
CA THR A 32 -11.12 10.43 7.55
C THR A 32 -11.47 9.03 8.08
N GLY A 33 -11.43 8.88 9.40
CA GLY A 33 -11.78 7.64 10.10
C GLY A 33 -10.67 7.17 11.04
N THR A 34 -10.86 5.96 11.57
CA THR A 34 -9.92 5.33 12.48
C THR A 34 -8.91 4.49 11.72
N TRP A 35 -7.64 4.57 12.12
CA TRP A 35 -6.51 3.85 11.53
C TRP A 35 -5.75 3.11 12.61
N ASN A 36 -5.51 1.82 12.39
CA ASN A 36 -4.53 1.05 13.15
C ASN A 36 -3.13 1.36 12.60
N PHE A 37 -2.17 1.44 13.50
CA PHE A 37 -0.83 1.91 13.21
C PHE A 37 0.17 0.97 13.88
N ASN A 38 1.09 0.40 13.11
CA ASN A 38 2.25 -0.33 13.61
C ASN A 38 3.52 0.29 13.03
N LEU A 39 4.55 0.39 13.86
CA LEU A 39 5.81 1.02 13.51
C LEU A 39 6.99 0.25 14.07
N LEU A 40 8.05 0.18 13.28
CA LEU A 40 9.38 -0.24 13.70
C LEU A 40 10.35 0.91 13.48
N ARG A 41 11.27 1.11 14.43
CA ARG A 41 12.23 2.21 14.42
C ARG A 41 13.62 1.71 14.77
N THR A 42 14.61 2.10 13.99
CA THR A 42 16.03 1.77 14.17
C THR A 42 16.91 3.04 14.22
N GLY A 43 18.19 2.90 14.57
CA GLY A 43 19.15 4.00 14.62
C GLY A 43 19.60 4.30 16.04
N ALA A 44 19.48 5.55 16.49
CA ALA A 44 19.83 5.94 17.86
C ALA A 44 18.92 5.31 18.94
N GLU A 45 17.78 4.76 18.52
CA GLU A 45 16.86 4.00 19.36
C GLU A 45 16.24 2.87 18.51
N ASN A 46 16.21 1.68 19.08
CA ASN A 46 15.47 0.54 18.53
C ASN A 46 14.17 0.38 19.32
N MET A 47 13.03 0.39 18.64
CA MET A 47 11.72 0.19 19.28
C MET A 47 10.64 -0.21 18.27
N TRP A 48 9.54 -0.77 18.79
CA TRP A 48 8.27 -0.79 18.09
C TRP A 48 7.24 0.11 18.77
N MET A 49 6.25 0.58 18.00
CA MET A 49 5.08 1.28 18.51
C MET A 49 3.81 0.76 17.81
N ARG A 50 2.72 0.68 18.57
CA ARG A 50 1.37 0.43 18.08
C ARG A 50 0.47 1.55 18.52
N ALA A 51 -0.39 2.01 17.64
CA ALA A 51 -1.37 3.02 17.99
C ALA A 51 -2.67 2.82 17.21
N GLN A 52 -3.71 3.46 17.71
CA GLN A 52 -4.91 3.73 16.95
C GLN A 52 -5.12 5.23 16.89
N PHE A 53 -5.28 5.75 15.69
CA PHE A 53 -5.49 7.17 15.42
C PHE A 53 -6.86 7.39 14.80
N SER A 54 -7.53 8.46 15.18
CA SER A 54 -8.73 8.95 14.50
C SER A 54 -8.39 10.23 13.75
N ILE A 55 -8.57 10.24 12.44
CA ILE A 55 -8.31 11.40 11.58
C ILE A 55 -9.65 12.02 11.19
N ASN A 56 -9.79 13.33 11.41
CA ASN A 56 -10.99 14.07 11.03
C ASN A 56 -10.93 14.57 9.56
N SER A 57 -12.01 15.18 9.08
CA SER A 57 -12.12 15.66 7.68
C SER A 57 -11.11 16.76 7.30
N SER A 58 -10.57 17.47 8.29
CA SER A 58 -9.53 18.48 8.08
C SER A 58 -8.12 17.91 8.23
N GLY A 59 -7.98 16.61 8.47
CA GLY A 59 -6.69 15.95 8.68
C GLY A 59 -6.19 15.95 10.13
N GLY A 60 -6.88 16.61 11.06
CA GLY A 60 -6.49 16.62 12.47
C GLY A 60 -6.59 15.22 13.07
N VAL A 61 -5.52 14.80 13.75
CA VAL A 61 -5.37 13.46 14.30
C VAL A 61 -5.57 13.46 15.81
N THR A 62 -6.38 12.53 16.30
CA THR A 62 -6.52 12.23 17.72
C THR A 62 -5.93 10.85 18.00
N CYS A 63 -5.07 10.75 19.00
CA CYS A 63 -4.61 9.46 19.52
C CYS A 63 -5.73 8.81 20.35
N VAL A 64 -6.13 7.60 19.94
CA VAL A 64 -7.19 6.81 20.59
C VAL A 64 -6.56 5.83 21.58
N SER A 65 -5.49 5.16 21.17
CA SER A 65 -4.71 4.26 22.02
C SER A 65 -3.27 4.21 21.52
N MET A 66 -2.32 3.94 22.42
CA MET A 66 -0.90 3.78 22.08
C MET A 66 -0.27 2.74 22.99
N SER A 67 0.67 1.98 22.46
CA SER A 67 1.60 1.15 23.23
C SER A 67 2.94 1.09 22.53
N ASP A 68 4.03 1.12 23.28
CA ASP A 68 5.37 0.95 22.75
C ASP A 68 6.18 -0.08 23.54
N SER A 69 7.33 -0.43 22.98
CA SER A 69 8.25 -1.39 23.58
C SER A 69 9.03 -0.83 24.79
N GLY A 70 8.94 0.47 25.07
CA GLY A 70 9.49 1.12 26.27
C GLY A 70 8.52 1.10 27.46
N GLY A 71 7.33 0.50 27.31
CA GLY A 71 6.30 0.42 28.35
C GLY A 71 5.29 1.58 28.33
N GLY A 72 5.37 2.48 27.36
CA GLY A 72 4.33 3.48 27.11
C GLY A 72 3.02 2.78 26.78
N THR A 73 1.91 3.22 27.41
CA THR A 73 0.55 2.65 27.21
C THR A 73 -0.54 3.69 27.09
N THR A 74 -0.18 4.96 27.11
CA THR A 74 -1.11 6.09 27.09
C THR A 74 -0.74 7.04 25.96
N CYS A 75 -1.77 7.56 25.28
CA CYS A 75 -1.58 8.66 24.34
C CYS A 75 -0.98 9.88 25.05
N PRO A 76 -0.03 10.60 24.43
CA PRO A 76 0.50 11.84 24.98
C PRO A 76 -0.60 12.89 25.23
N GLU A 77 -0.48 13.63 26.32
CA GLU A 77 -1.31 14.81 26.55
C GLU A 77 -1.01 15.89 25.49
N GLY A 78 -2.03 16.61 25.04
CA GLY A 78 -1.86 17.65 24.03
C GLY A 78 -1.41 17.10 22.67
N PHE A 79 -1.84 15.88 22.31
CA PHE A 79 -1.52 15.26 21.03
C PHE A 79 -1.86 16.19 19.86
N ASP A 80 -0.84 16.54 19.08
CA ASP A 80 -0.89 17.51 17.99
C ASP A 80 -0.20 16.91 16.76
N LEU A 81 -1.04 16.45 15.83
CA LEU A 81 -0.64 15.88 14.56
C LEU A 81 -1.74 16.17 13.55
N THR A 82 -1.35 16.60 12.34
CA THR A 82 -2.24 16.82 11.20
C THR A 82 -1.70 16.05 10.01
N CYS A 83 -2.55 15.26 9.36
CA CYS A 83 -2.25 14.53 8.13
C CYS A 83 -2.88 15.23 6.92
N THR A 84 -2.09 15.57 5.91
CA THR A 84 -2.55 16.21 4.66
C THR A 84 -2.39 15.26 3.49
N MET A 85 -3.44 15.08 2.69
CA MET A 85 -3.40 14.24 1.48
C MET A 85 -3.02 15.06 0.24
N ASN A 86 -2.02 14.59 -0.51
CA ASN A 86 -1.81 15.00 -1.88
C ASN A 86 -2.76 14.22 -2.80
N GLU A 87 -3.75 14.92 -3.36
CA GLU A 87 -4.84 14.32 -4.15
C GLU A 87 -4.39 13.61 -5.43
N THR A 88 -3.23 14.01 -5.98
CA THR A 88 -2.69 13.49 -7.23
C THR A 88 -1.77 12.29 -7.02
N THR A 89 -0.99 12.29 -5.94
CA THR A 89 0.04 11.27 -5.69
C THR A 89 -0.37 10.25 -4.63
N GLY A 90 -1.37 10.54 -3.80
CA GLY A 90 -1.73 9.71 -2.66
C GLY A 90 -0.71 9.79 -1.51
N VAL A 91 0.21 10.77 -1.56
CA VAL A 91 1.18 11.03 -0.50
C VAL A 91 0.49 11.74 0.66
N ILE A 92 0.71 11.24 1.87
CA ILE A 92 0.26 11.80 3.12
C ILE A 92 1.47 12.45 3.78
N THR A 93 1.36 13.74 4.08
CA THR A 93 2.35 14.48 4.88
C THR A 93 1.79 14.77 6.26
N GLN A 94 2.69 14.84 7.24
CA GLN A 94 2.41 15.04 8.65
C GLN A 94 2.97 16.39 9.09
N SER A 95 2.23 17.09 9.95
CA SER A 95 2.66 18.32 10.60
C SER A 95 2.13 18.39 12.03
N GLY A 96 2.68 19.29 12.85
CA GLY A 96 2.38 19.41 14.27
C GLY A 96 3.52 18.90 15.14
N TYR A 97 3.41 19.10 16.45
CA TYR A 97 4.46 18.77 17.41
C TYR A 97 4.83 17.28 17.45
N HIS A 98 3.85 16.40 17.18
CA HIS A 98 4.04 14.94 17.20
C HIS A 98 4.30 14.35 15.80
N ALA A 99 4.49 15.20 14.79
CA ALA A 99 4.94 14.75 13.48
C ALA A 99 6.42 14.34 13.53
N ALA A 100 6.84 13.55 12.54
CA ALA A 100 8.25 13.33 12.30
C ALA A 100 8.97 14.64 11.88
N ASN A 101 10.30 14.59 11.79
CA ASN A 101 11.09 15.75 11.38
C ASN A 101 10.59 16.28 10.03
N ALA A 102 10.41 17.59 9.94
CA ALA A 102 9.85 18.24 8.76
C ALA A 102 10.59 17.84 7.47
N GLY A 103 9.84 17.37 6.47
CA GLY A 103 10.38 16.99 5.17
C GLY A 103 11.07 15.61 5.13
N THR A 104 11.02 14.85 6.23
CA THR A 104 11.51 13.46 6.26
C THR A 104 10.39 12.45 6.16
N ASP A 105 9.17 12.85 6.49
CA ASP A 105 7.98 12.01 6.42
C ASP A 105 7.49 11.85 4.98
N HIS A 106 7.29 10.60 4.61
CA HIS A 106 6.67 10.25 3.34
C HIS A 106 5.83 9.01 3.58
N ILE A 107 4.51 9.15 3.53
CA ILE A 107 3.55 8.04 3.66
C ILE A 107 2.72 8.01 2.37
N THR A 108 2.40 6.84 1.83
CA THR A 108 1.56 6.73 0.65
C THR A 108 0.41 5.76 0.86
N MET A 109 -0.75 6.13 0.32
CA MET A 109 -1.98 5.34 0.42
C MET A 109 -2.18 4.46 -0.82
N THR A 110 -2.59 3.22 -0.59
CA THR A 110 -3.00 2.30 -1.66
C THR A 110 -4.21 2.82 -2.42
N SER A 111 -4.35 2.38 -3.67
CA SER A 111 -5.49 2.74 -4.53
C SER A 111 -6.87 2.38 -3.97
N ASN A 112 -6.97 1.35 -3.12
CA ASN A 112 -8.21 0.97 -2.41
C ASN A 112 -8.50 1.84 -1.16
N LYS A 113 -7.59 2.77 -0.82
CA LYS A 113 -7.71 3.75 0.27
C LYS A 113 -7.84 3.18 1.69
N ASN A 114 -7.45 1.92 1.86
CA ASN A 114 -7.59 1.20 3.13
C ASN A 114 -6.24 0.83 3.78
N PHE A 115 -5.14 1.01 3.06
CA PHE A 115 -3.79 0.71 3.54
C PHE A 115 -2.85 1.87 3.21
N ALA A 116 -1.90 2.16 4.09
CA ALA A 116 -0.82 3.08 3.81
C ALA A 116 0.48 2.58 4.44
N ALA A 117 1.59 2.92 3.83
CA ALA A 117 2.92 2.66 4.38
C ALA A 117 3.77 3.91 4.23
N GLY A 118 4.78 4.08 5.08
CA GLY A 118 5.63 5.24 5.02
C GLY A 118 6.92 5.13 5.79
N THR A 119 7.82 6.05 5.51
CA THR A 119 9.10 6.20 6.22
C THR A 119 9.28 7.60 6.73
N SER A 120 10.03 7.76 7.83
CA SER A 120 10.40 9.09 8.32
C SER A 120 11.59 9.07 9.29
N THR A 121 12.08 10.27 9.66
CA THR A 121 13.08 10.47 10.71
C THR A 121 12.46 11.16 11.92
N THR A 122 12.84 10.74 13.13
CA THR A 122 12.55 11.48 14.38
C THR A 122 13.83 11.71 15.17
N GLY A 123 13.82 12.68 16.08
CA GLY A 123 14.99 13.08 16.87
C GLY A 123 15.96 13.98 16.09
N ASP A 124 16.99 14.47 16.78
CA ASP A 124 17.95 15.43 16.21
C ASP A 124 19.33 14.78 16.01
N ASP A 125 20.14 15.32 15.10
CA ASP A 125 21.54 14.90 14.88
C ASP A 125 22.34 14.95 16.20
N PRO A 126 23.10 13.90 16.57
CA PRO A 126 23.34 12.60 15.89
C PRO A 126 22.40 11.46 16.29
N ASN A 127 21.35 11.77 17.04
CA ASN A 127 20.41 10.81 17.59
C ASN A 127 19.21 10.56 16.66
N TYR A 128 19.45 10.53 15.35
CA TYR A 128 18.40 10.24 14.38
C TYR A 128 17.86 8.83 14.56
N LYS A 129 16.53 8.74 14.48
CA LYS A 129 15.78 7.49 14.55
C LYS A 129 14.94 7.35 13.29
N TYR A 130 15.16 6.27 12.55
CA TYR A 130 14.54 6.00 11.26
C TYR A 130 13.41 5.01 11.44
N GLN A 131 12.26 5.25 10.83
CA GLN A 131 11.08 4.42 11.07
C GLN A 131 10.36 4.01 9.78
N LEU A 132 9.78 2.81 9.80
CA LEU A 132 8.78 2.32 8.86
C LEU A 132 7.44 2.25 9.59
N VAL A 133 6.41 2.82 8.98
CA VAL A 133 5.04 2.77 9.48
C VAL A 133 4.17 1.98 8.51
N ILE A 134 3.27 1.17 9.07
CA ILE A 134 2.16 0.53 8.38
C ILE A 134 0.85 0.98 9.01
N MET A 135 -0.07 1.47 8.18
CA MET A 135 -1.37 1.96 8.59
C MET A 135 -2.48 1.16 7.89
N GLN A 136 -3.48 0.75 8.65
CA GLN A 136 -4.65 0.05 8.14
C GLN A 136 -5.92 0.78 8.59
N LYS A 137 -6.75 1.17 7.63
CA LYS A 137 -8.03 1.81 7.90
C LYS A 137 -8.98 0.81 8.56
N VAL A 138 -9.61 1.22 9.64
CA VAL A 138 -10.72 0.48 10.26
C VAL A 138 -11.96 0.70 9.41
N VAL A 139 -12.57 -0.38 8.94
CA VAL A 139 -13.80 -0.35 8.14
C VAL A 139 -14.99 -0.62 9.06
N PRO A 140 -15.88 0.37 9.30
CA PRO A 140 -17.03 0.19 10.17
C PRO A 140 -17.91 -0.98 9.75
N GLY A 141 -18.37 -1.76 10.73
CA GLY A 141 -19.22 -2.94 10.50
C GLY A 141 -18.46 -4.22 10.15
N THR A 142 -17.13 -4.17 10.02
CA THR A 142 -16.32 -5.38 9.87
C THR A 142 -16.30 -6.16 11.19
N THR A 143 -16.65 -7.44 11.13
CA THR A 143 -16.56 -8.36 12.27
C THR A 143 -15.44 -9.35 12.06
N TYR A 144 -14.66 -9.57 13.11
CA TYR A 144 -13.56 -10.50 13.12
C TYR A 144 -13.84 -11.66 14.08
N SER A 145 -13.32 -12.82 13.73
CA SER A 145 -13.37 -14.01 14.57
C SER A 145 -12.17 -14.90 14.30
N ASN A 146 -11.87 -15.77 15.26
CA ASN A 146 -10.84 -16.80 15.11
C ASN A 146 -11.00 -17.69 13.87
N ALA A 147 -12.23 -17.85 13.34
CA ALA A 147 -12.48 -18.58 12.11
C ALA A 147 -11.87 -17.91 10.86
N ASP A 148 -11.63 -16.59 10.91
CA ASP A 148 -11.02 -15.83 9.82
C ASP A 148 -9.54 -16.19 9.62
N LEU A 149 -8.89 -16.73 10.65
CA LEU A 149 -7.49 -17.17 10.63
C LEU A 149 -7.33 -18.65 10.26
N GLN A 150 -8.40 -19.46 10.34
CA GLN A 150 -8.30 -20.91 10.16
C GLN A 150 -8.14 -21.30 8.68
N ASN A 151 -7.39 -22.38 8.47
CA ASN A 151 -7.19 -23.03 7.17
C ASN A 151 -6.71 -22.04 6.09
N LYS A 152 -5.63 -21.33 6.39
CA LYS A 152 -5.03 -20.35 5.47
C LYS A 152 -3.65 -20.79 5.06
N ASP A 153 -3.32 -20.55 3.80
CA ASP A 153 -1.94 -20.50 3.35
C ASP A 153 -1.46 -19.04 3.47
N PHE A 154 -0.18 -18.86 3.81
CA PHE A 154 0.38 -17.53 3.99
C PHE A 154 1.84 -17.45 3.56
N VAL A 155 2.27 -16.22 3.33
CA VAL A 155 3.67 -15.82 3.26
C VAL A 155 3.86 -14.70 4.27
N TRP A 156 5.00 -14.65 4.96
CA TRP A 156 5.35 -13.51 5.80
C TRP A 156 6.67 -12.87 5.39
N HIS A 157 6.82 -11.62 5.81
CA HIS A 157 8.05 -10.85 5.74
C HIS A 157 8.24 -10.17 7.07
N GLU A 158 9.42 -10.31 7.65
CA GLU A 158 9.77 -9.73 8.93
C GLU A 158 11.08 -8.95 8.83
N LEU A 159 11.15 -7.82 9.51
CA LEU A 159 12.40 -7.17 9.87
C LEU A 159 12.51 -7.15 11.38
N TYR A 160 13.64 -7.64 11.90
CA TYR A 160 13.98 -7.59 13.31
C TYR A 160 15.23 -6.71 13.51
N ILE A 161 15.24 -5.98 14.61
CA ILE A 161 16.26 -4.97 14.97
C ILE A 161 16.60 -5.06 16.46
N GLY A 162 17.70 -4.45 16.88
CA GLY A 162 18.10 -4.44 18.29
C GLY A 162 19.35 -5.25 18.51
N ARG A 163 19.27 -6.24 19.42
CA ARG A 163 20.38 -7.15 19.73
C ARG A 163 20.84 -7.91 18.49
N ASN A 164 19.92 -8.53 17.77
CA ASN A 164 20.17 -9.00 16.42
C ASN A 164 19.43 -8.10 15.42
N THR A 165 19.94 -8.10 14.21
CA THR A 165 19.34 -7.36 13.09
C THR A 165 19.33 -8.27 11.88
N GLY A 166 18.21 -8.33 11.20
CA GLY A 166 18.01 -9.22 10.08
C GLY A 166 16.57 -9.17 9.58
N TRP A 167 16.30 -9.96 8.55
CA TRP A 167 14.96 -10.22 8.06
C TRP A 167 14.69 -11.72 8.00
N ASN A 168 13.41 -12.06 8.01
CA ASN A 168 12.92 -13.42 7.83
C ASN A 168 11.81 -13.46 6.76
N TYR A 169 11.86 -14.46 5.90
CA TYR A 169 10.84 -14.78 4.90
C TYR A 169 10.40 -16.22 5.11
N ALA A 170 9.09 -16.47 5.21
CA ALA A 170 8.58 -17.82 5.31
C ALA A 170 7.28 -18.01 4.55
N ILE A 171 7.08 -19.26 4.15
CA ILE A 171 5.85 -19.78 3.56
C ILE A 171 5.28 -20.77 4.55
N GLY A 172 3.99 -20.66 4.85
CA GLY A 172 3.37 -21.47 5.88
C GLY A 172 1.88 -21.65 5.72
N LYS A 173 1.31 -22.36 6.70
CA LYS A 173 -0.13 -22.58 6.84
C LYS A 173 -0.58 -22.27 8.25
N ILE A 174 -1.80 -21.77 8.37
CA ILE A 174 -2.55 -21.70 9.62
C ILE A 174 -3.58 -22.82 9.59
N ASN A 175 -3.48 -23.79 10.50
CA ASN A 175 -4.40 -24.94 10.54
C ASN A 175 -5.77 -24.57 11.14
N ASP A 176 -6.65 -25.56 11.31
CA ASP A 176 -7.97 -25.40 11.90
C ASP A 176 -7.95 -24.99 13.38
N SER A 177 -6.87 -25.32 14.08
CA SER A 177 -6.61 -24.94 15.47
C SER A 177 -5.94 -23.57 15.61
N ARG A 178 -5.65 -22.91 14.47
CA ARG A 178 -4.91 -21.64 14.34
C ARG A 178 -3.42 -21.74 14.64
N GLU A 179 -2.88 -22.94 14.64
CA GLU A 179 -1.45 -23.19 14.75
C GLU A 179 -0.74 -22.77 13.46
N VAL A 180 0.41 -22.12 13.61
CA VAL A 180 1.30 -21.72 12.53
C VAL A 180 2.25 -22.87 12.22
N ILE A 181 2.15 -23.38 10.99
CA ILE A 181 2.99 -24.47 10.47
C ILE A 181 3.81 -23.89 9.33
N LEU A 182 5.11 -23.71 9.56
CA LEU A 182 6.03 -23.27 8.51
C LEU A 182 6.31 -24.44 7.56
N GLN A 183 6.35 -24.13 6.26
CA GLN A 183 6.71 -25.09 5.21
C GLN A 183 8.14 -24.85 4.73
N SER A 184 8.54 -23.58 4.69
CA SER A 184 9.90 -23.15 4.39
C SER A 184 10.14 -21.81 5.05
N GLU A 185 11.37 -21.60 5.48
CA GLU A 185 11.81 -20.35 6.09
C GLU A 185 13.22 -20.03 5.60
N ILE A 186 13.45 -18.76 5.31
CA ILE A 186 14.73 -18.18 4.92
C ILE A 186 15.01 -17.07 5.92
N ASP A 187 16.10 -17.21 6.64
CA ASP A 187 16.62 -16.20 7.55
C ASP A 187 17.90 -15.60 6.98
N SER A 188 18.07 -14.30 7.15
CA SER A 188 19.28 -13.56 6.78
C SER A 188 20.40 -13.63 7.82
N CYS A 189 20.25 -14.45 8.86
CA CYS A 189 21.16 -14.47 10.00
C CYS A 189 22.62 -14.65 9.56
N CYS A 190 23.51 -13.89 10.20
CA CYS A 190 24.95 -13.87 9.92
C CYS A 190 25.35 -13.42 8.49
N GLY A 191 24.41 -12.86 7.72
CA GLY A 191 24.71 -12.26 6.42
C GLY A 191 24.64 -13.20 5.22
N GLU A 192 24.21 -14.43 5.43
CA GLU A 192 23.86 -15.38 4.38
C GLU A 192 22.39 -15.74 4.50
N GLU A 193 21.76 -16.11 3.39
CA GLU A 193 20.42 -16.69 3.42
C GLU A 193 20.51 -18.15 3.84
N VAL A 194 19.97 -18.45 5.02
CA VAL A 194 19.95 -19.79 5.58
C VAL A 194 18.53 -20.32 5.47
N SER A 195 18.37 -21.46 4.80
CA SER A 195 17.11 -22.20 4.87
C SER A 195 17.00 -22.85 6.25
N VAL A 196 16.00 -22.44 7.02
CA VAL A 196 15.70 -22.99 8.33
C VAL A 196 14.78 -24.19 8.15
N PRO A 197 15.10 -25.37 8.74
CA PRO A 197 14.19 -26.50 8.72
C PRO A 197 12.85 -26.08 9.35
N PRO A 198 11.70 -26.47 8.78
CA PRO A 198 10.41 -26.13 9.36
C PRO A 198 10.29 -26.78 10.74
N GLU A 199 10.45 -25.97 11.79
CA GLU A 199 10.16 -26.40 13.14
C GLU A 199 8.65 -26.28 13.38
N TYR A 200 8.08 -27.28 14.06
CA TYR A 200 6.72 -27.20 14.55
C TYR A 200 6.67 -26.15 15.64
N THR A 201 6.45 -24.89 15.24
CA THR A 201 6.20 -23.84 16.21
C THR A 201 4.84 -24.13 16.83
N ALA A 202 4.82 -24.49 18.12
CA ALA A 202 3.59 -24.59 18.90
C ALA A 202 3.02 -23.17 19.14
N VAL A 203 2.84 -22.41 18.07
CA VAL A 203 2.48 -21.00 18.01
C VAL A 203 1.09 -20.90 17.40
N PHE A 204 0.19 -20.21 18.08
CA PHE A 204 -1.21 -20.06 17.71
C PHE A 204 -1.56 -18.59 17.55
N LEU A 205 -2.17 -18.26 16.42
CA LEU A 205 -2.73 -16.94 16.18
C LEU A 205 -4.15 -16.86 16.73
N SER A 206 -4.52 -15.70 17.27
CA SER A 206 -5.90 -15.38 17.60
C SER A 206 -6.25 -13.97 17.18
N VAL A 207 -7.54 -13.72 16.93
CA VAL A 207 -8.06 -12.40 16.61
C VAL A 207 -9.31 -12.12 17.43
N ASP A 208 -9.36 -10.94 18.05
CA ASP A 208 -10.54 -10.48 18.78
C ASP A 208 -11.59 -9.84 17.84
N SER A 209 -12.74 -9.45 18.39
CA SER A 209 -13.82 -8.84 17.59
C SER A 209 -13.47 -7.46 17.00
N ALA A 210 -12.43 -6.80 17.51
CA ALA A 210 -11.94 -5.52 16.99
C ALA A 210 -10.87 -5.71 15.91
N GLY A 211 -10.48 -6.95 15.61
CA GLY A 211 -9.46 -7.28 14.63
C GLY A 211 -8.05 -7.22 15.20
N VAL A 212 -7.88 -7.16 16.53
CA VAL A 212 -6.56 -7.21 17.17
C VAL A 212 -6.06 -8.66 17.11
N VAL A 213 -4.91 -8.84 16.46
CA VAL A 213 -4.25 -10.15 16.37
C VAL A 213 -3.27 -10.29 17.53
N THR A 214 -3.19 -11.47 18.13
CA THR A 214 -2.17 -11.84 19.12
C THR A 214 -1.60 -13.22 18.82
N MET A 215 -0.39 -13.49 19.31
CA MET A 215 0.24 -14.82 19.27
C MET A 215 0.25 -15.45 20.67
N SER A 216 0.18 -16.77 20.71
CA SER A 216 0.29 -17.59 21.93
C SER A 216 1.01 -18.89 21.60
N GLY A 217 1.42 -19.67 22.59
CA GLY A 217 2.11 -20.92 22.33
C GLY A 217 2.67 -21.58 23.59
N THR A 218 3.36 -22.72 23.42
CA THR A 218 4.02 -23.45 24.52
C THR A 218 5.50 -23.62 24.22
N GLY A 219 6.41 -23.10 25.05
CA GLY A 219 7.86 -23.25 24.88
C GLY A 219 8.67 -22.19 25.65
N ALA A 220 10.00 -22.25 25.59
CA ALA A 220 10.89 -21.32 26.30
C ALA A 220 10.74 -19.85 25.85
N ASP A 221 10.24 -19.60 24.63
CA ASP A 221 10.05 -18.26 24.07
C ASP A 221 8.64 -17.70 24.40
N ASP A 222 8.28 -17.67 25.68
CA ASP A 222 6.96 -17.18 26.11
C ASP A 222 6.83 -15.65 25.99
N VAL A 223 7.95 -14.92 25.95
CA VAL A 223 7.94 -13.46 25.91
C VAL A 223 7.65 -12.87 24.53
N GLU A 224 8.19 -13.46 23.46
CA GLU A 224 7.86 -13.08 22.07
C GLU A 224 6.33 -13.10 21.86
N LYS A 225 5.71 -14.19 22.32
CA LYS A 225 4.27 -14.44 22.21
C LYS A 225 3.46 -13.46 23.05
N ALA A 226 3.89 -13.17 24.28
CA ALA A 226 3.16 -12.27 25.17
C ALA A 226 3.07 -10.83 24.64
N THR A 227 4.06 -10.39 23.86
CA THR A 227 4.13 -9.01 23.37
C THR A 227 3.66 -8.84 21.95
N CYS A 228 3.56 -9.93 21.19
CA CYS A 228 3.05 -9.92 19.84
C CYS A 228 1.57 -9.58 19.76
N LYS A 229 1.33 -8.39 19.20
CA LYS A 229 0.02 -7.88 18.87
C LYS A 229 0.07 -7.02 17.62
N GLY A 230 -1.07 -6.91 16.95
CA GLY A 230 -1.23 -6.08 15.78
C GLY A 230 -2.67 -6.10 15.30
N PHE A 231 -2.87 -6.08 13.99
CA PHE A 231 -4.20 -6.06 13.41
C PHE A 231 -4.35 -7.03 12.23
N LEU A 232 -5.59 -7.47 12.00
CA LEU A 232 -6.05 -8.13 10.79
C LEU A 232 -6.77 -7.09 9.91
N SER A 233 -6.43 -7.03 8.62
CA SER A 233 -7.08 -6.15 7.65
C SER A 233 -8.56 -6.52 7.46
N ALA A 234 -9.38 -5.56 7.03
CA ALA A 234 -10.82 -5.75 6.92
C ALA A 234 -11.24 -6.83 5.91
N ASP A 235 -10.44 -7.04 4.87
CA ASP A 235 -10.60 -8.13 3.89
C ASP A 235 -10.09 -9.49 4.41
N LYS A 236 -9.48 -9.50 5.60
CA LYS A 236 -8.92 -10.67 6.29
C LYS A 236 -7.76 -11.31 5.55
N LYS A 237 -7.03 -10.51 4.74
CA LYS A 237 -5.92 -10.98 3.90
C LYS A 237 -4.54 -10.54 4.32
N THR A 238 -4.44 -9.59 5.25
CA THR A 238 -3.17 -9.05 5.72
C THR A 238 -3.18 -8.96 7.23
N ILE A 239 -2.15 -9.50 7.87
CA ILE A 239 -1.89 -9.32 9.29
C ILE A 239 -0.60 -8.52 9.41
N VAL A 240 -0.59 -7.52 10.28
CA VAL A 240 0.62 -6.78 10.62
C VAL A 240 0.77 -6.82 12.12
N VAL A 241 1.90 -7.30 12.61
CA VAL A 241 2.20 -7.39 14.04
C VAL A 241 3.57 -6.80 14.34
N VAL A 242 3.72 -6.31 15.57
CA VAL A 242 5.01 -5.98 16.15
C VAL A 242 5.15 -6.67 17.50
N TYR A 243 6.37 -6.98 17.87
CA TYR A 243 6.72 -7.65 19.13
C TYR A 243 8.17 -7.42 19.47
N HIS A 244 8.57 -7.84 20.68
CA HIS A 244 9.96 -7.99 21.02
C HIS A 244 10.25 -9.44 21.38
N ASP A 245 11.38 -9.95 20.91
CA ASP A 245 11.87 -11.27 21.29
C ASP A 245 12.83 -11.12 22.48
N ASP A 246 12.61 -11.93 23.52
CA ASP A 246 13.48 -12.18 24.69
C ASP A 246 14.01 -10.96 25.51
N PRO A 247 13.47 -10.68 26.72
CA PRO A 247 14.06 -9.78 27.71
C PRO A 247 14.98 -10.49 28.74
N GLU A 248 15.13 -11.82 28.69
CA GLU A 248 15.61 -12.61 29.84
C GLU A 248 17.12 -12.80 29.94
N SER A 249 17.90 -12.49 28.90
CA SER A 249 19.37 -12.47 29.04
C SER A 249 19.84 -11.13 29.64
N GLU A 250 19.99 -11.08 30.96
CA GLU A 250 20.60 -9.95 31.69
C GLU A 250 21.83 -9.40 30.93
N GLY A 251 21.72 -8.19 30.40
CA GLY A 251 22.83 -7.44 29.79
C GLY A 251 22.94 -7.49 28.26
N ALA A 252 22.14 -8.28 27.54
CA ALA A 252 22.05 -8.24 26.08
C ALA A 252 20.65 -7.73 25.69
N GLY A 253 20.56 -6.50 25.18
CA GLY A 253 19.29 -5.77 24.99
C GLY A 253 18.21 -6.50 24.18
N SER A 254 17.02 -5.92 24.10
CA SER A 254 15.88 -6.52 23.40
C SER A 254 16.03 -6.51 21.87
N GLU A 255 15.42 -7.51 21.23
CA GLU A 255 15.15 -7.51 19.79
C GLU A 255 13.71 -7.06 19.53
N TYR A 256 13.46 -6.29 18.48
CA TYR A 256 12.15 -5.77 18.12
C TYR A 256 11.84 -6.10 16.66
N SER A 257 10.60 -6.49 16.39
CA SER A 257 10.20 -6.96 15.08
C SER A 257 8.96 -6.25 14.53
N LEU A 258 8.91 -6.11 13.21
CA LEU A 258 7.71 -5.86 12.43
C LEU A 258 7.54 -6.99 11.42
N LYS A 259 6.41 -7.69 11.52
CA LYS A 259 6.06 -8.83 10.69
C LYS A 259 4.77 -8.55 9.93
N ILE A 260 4.82 -8.71 8.62
CA ILE A 260 3.68 -8.57 7.71
C ILE A 260 3.38 -9.94 7.10
N ILE A 261 2.20 -10.48 7.40
CA ILE A 261 1.73 -11.78 6.91
C ILE A 261 0.64 -11.53 5.87
N GLN A 262 0.82 -12.09 4.67
CA GLN A 262 -0.14 -12.01 3.57
C GLN A 262 -0.76 -13.39 3.34
N ILE A 263 -2.08 -13.47 3.47
CA ILE A 263 -2.85 -14.68 3.18
C ILE A 263 -2.87 -14.90 1.66
N THR A 264 -2.37 -16.04 1.22
CA THR A 264 -2.23 -16.38 -0.20
C THR A 264 -3.50 -17.07 -0.74
N GLY A 265 -3.43 -17.61 -1.96
CA GLY A 265 -4.54 -18.26 -2.66
C GLY A 265 -5.22 -17.40 -3.73
N GLN A 266 -4.78 -16.15 -3.92
CA GLN A 266 -5.08 -15.40 -5.14
C GLN A 266 -4.21 -15.91 -6.29
N THR A 267 -4.77 -16.03 -7.48
CA THR A 267 -4.01 -16.33 -8.69
C THR A 267 -3.70 -15.05 -9.46
N TYR A 268 -2.43 -14.88 -9.85
CA TYR A 268 -1.97 -13.77 -10.67
C TYR A 268 -1.53 -14.28 -12.05
N THR A 269 -1.47 -13.36 -13.01
CA THR A 269 -0.86 -13.64 -14.31
C THR A 269 0.65 -13.78 -14.13
N ALA A 270 1.15 -15.01 -14.22
CA ALA A 270 2.58 -15.28 -14.19
C ALA A 270 3.30 -14.65 -15.38
N GLY A 271 4.52 -14.16 -15.15
CA GLY A 271 5.34 -13.49 -16.16
C GLY A 271 5.96 -12.20 -15.64
N PRO A 272 6.27 -11.24 -16.53
CA PRO A 272 6.84 -9.97 -16.11
C PRO A 272 5.91 -9.21 -15.17
N LEU A 273 6.49 -8.47 -14.21
CA LEU A 273 5.73 -7.63 -13.28
C LEU A 273 4.83 -6.67 -14.08
N PRO A 274 3.52 -6.55 -13.76
CA PRO A 274 2.61 -5.72 -14.52
C PRO A 274 3.05 -4.26 -14.56
N ALA A 275 2.90 -3.64 -15.74
CA ALA A 275 3.22 -2.24 -15.91
C ALA A 275 2.36 -1.35 -14.99
N GLY A 276 2.96 -0.28 -14.49
CA GLY A 276 2.30 0.67 -13.59
C GLY A 276 3.27 1.45 -12.73
N THR A 277 2.70 2.38 -11.96
CA THR A 277 3.46 3.24 -11.04
C THR A 277 3.11 2.90 -9.61
N SER A 278 4.12 2.88 -8.75
CA SER A 278 3.99 2.57 -7.33
C SER A 278 4.96 3.42 -6.50
N SER A 279 4.62 3.60 -5.24
CA SER A 279 5.46 4.30 -4.26
C SER A 279 5.96 3.28 -3.24
N ALA A 280 7.27 3.25 -3.02
CA ALA A 280 7.93 2.30 -2.14
C ALA A 280 8.56 3.00 -0.94
N HIS A 281 8.54 2.30 0.18
CA HIS A 281 9.12 2.71 1.45
C HIS A 281 9.94 1.55 2.01
N MET A 282 11.17 1.83 2.40
CA MET A 282 12.13 0.84 2.83
C MET A 282 12.77 1.30 4.13
N LEU A 283 12.91 0.38 5.08
CA LEU A 283 13.73 0.57 6.28
C LEU A 283 14.91 -0.39 6.23
N GLY A 284 16.11 0.15 6.39
CA GLY A 284 17.37 -0.57 6.44
C GLY A 284 17.97 -0.56 7.84
N THR A 285 18.54 -1.68 8.25
CA THR A 285 19.23 -1.89 9.53
C THR A 285 20.50 -2.75 9.35
N GLY A 286 21.31 -2.91 10.39
CA GLY A 286 22.56 -3.65 10.38
C GLY A 286 23.75 -2.72 10.24
N ALA A 287 24.56 -2.89 9.18
CA ALA A 287 25.75 -2.08 8.94
C ALA A 287 25.47 -0.58 8.80
N ALA A 288 24.26 -0.23 8.39
CA ALA A 288 23.77 1.13 8.32
C ALA A 288 22.27 1.15 8.67
N ASN A 289 21.86 2.18 9.38
CA ASN A 289 20.47 2.46 9.68
C ASN A 289 19.97 3.59 8.79
N PHE A 290 18.88 3.37 8.06
CA PHE A 290 18.32 4.38 7.17
C PHE A 290 16.89 4.04 6.78
N TRP A 291 16.22 5.00 6.15
CA TRP A 291 15.05 4.73 5.33
C TRP A 291 15.28 5.23 3.90
N VAL A 292 14.52 4.66 2.96
CA VAL A 292 14.41 5.14 1.58
C VAL A 292 12.93 5.23 1.20
N HIS A 293 12.55 6.28 0.49
CA HIS A 293 11.33 6.27 -0.32
C HIS A 293 11.64 6.60 -1.78
N TYR A 294 10.87 6.01 -2.69
CA TYR A 294 11.03 6.22 -4.12
C TYR A 294 9.75 5.87 -4.90
N ILE A 295 9.66 6.36 -6.13
CA ILE A 295 8.68 5.92 -7.11
C ILE A 295 9.28 4.85 -8.00
N ASN A 296 8.61 3.71 -8.07
CA ASN A 296 8.90 2.63 -9.01
C ASN A 296 7.90 2.63 -10.16
N THR A 297 8.40 2.84 -11.37
CA THR A 297 7.64 2.73 -12.62
C THR A 297 8.06 1.48 -13.37
N VAL A 298 7.12 0.56 -13.53
CA VAL A 298 7.30 -0.70 -14.26
C VAL A 298 6.78 -0.52 -15.69
N SER A 299 7.64 -0.76 -16.68
CA SER A 299 7.26 -0.74 -18.09
C SER A 299 6.92 -2.14 -18.61
N SER A 300 6.50 -2.24 -19.88
CA SER A 300 6.23 -3.53 -20.52
C SER A 300 7.46 -4.44 -20.45
N GLY A 301 7.27 -5.70 -20.06
CA GLY A 301 8.38 -6.63 -19.87
C GLY A 301 8.98 -6.61 -18.46
N GLY A 302 8.36 -5.90 -17.50
CA GLY A 302 8.71 -5.96 -16.09
C GLY A 302 9.90 -5.09 -15.69
N VAL A 303 10.39 -4.25 -16.60
CA VAL A 303 11.55 -3.38 -16.35
C VAL A 303 11.18 -2.28 -15.36
N MET A 304 11.93 -2.21 -14.26
CA MET A 304 11.71 -1.30 -13.14
C MET A 304 12.58 -0.05 -13.29
N ASN A 305 11.97 1.13 -13.16
CA ASN A 305 12.65 2.42 -13.18
C ASN A 305 12.37 3.16 -11.87
N PHE A 306 13.44 3.51 -11.16
CA PHE A 306 13.36 4.22 -9.88
C PHE A 306 13.54 5.72 -10.10
N SER A 307 12.65 6.51 -9.51
CA SER A 307 12.68 7.97 -9.56
C SER A 307 12.27 8.54 -8.21
N GLN A 308 12.53 9.84 -7.99
CA GLN A 308 12.29 10.50 -6.70
C GLN A 308 12.90 9.72 -5.52
N TRP A 309 14.10 9.18 -5.74
CA TRP A 309 14.82 8.41 -4.73
C TRP A 309 15.35 9.35 -3.67
N VAL A 310 14.86 9.19 -2.44
CA VAL A 310 15.29 9.94 -1.27
C VAL A 310 15.66 8.95 -0.19
N ALA A 311 16.87 9.08 0.35
CA ALA A 311 17.36 8.24 1.42
C ALA A 311 17.94 9.09 2.54
N SER A 312 17.70 8.69 3.78
CA SER A 312 18.15 9.45 4.97
C SER A 312 19.67 9.46 5.15
N ASN A 313 20.38 8.52 4.53
CA ASN A 313 21.84 8.39 4.55
C ASN A 313 22.53 8.84 3.26
N GLY A 314 21.77 9.41 2.31
CA GLY A 314 22.29 9.89 1.03
C GLY A 314 22.61 8.79 0.00
N MET A 315 22.21 7.53 0.23
CA MET A 315 22.40 6.47 -0.78
C MET A 315 21.58 6.77 -2.05
N THR A 316 22.13 6.40 -3.21
CA THR A 316 21.49 6.59 -4.52
C THR A 316 20.69 5.36 -4.94
N ALA A 317 19.80 5.55 -5.91
CA ALA A 317 19.07 4.44 -6.52
C ALA A 317 20.02 3.40 -7.13
N PRO A 318 19.61 2.12 -7.21
CA PRO A 318 20.40 1.08 -7.86
C PRO A 318 20.79 1.46 -9.30
N GLU A 319 22.06 1.21 -9.64
CA GLU A 319 22.53 1.36 -11.01
C GLU A 319 22.13 0.15 -11.86
N GLY A 320 21.79 0.40 -13.13
CA GLY A 320 21.43 -0.65 -14.08
C GLY A 320 19.92 -0.96 -14.13
N THR A 321 19.59 -1.93 -14.98
CA THR A 321 18.21 -2.31 -15.26
C THR A 321 17.82 -3.49 -14.38
N LEU A 322 16.90 -3.26 -13.44
CA LEU A 322 16.24 -4.32 -12.69
C LEU A 322 14.93 -4.73 -13.40
N THR A 323 14.60 -6.01 -13.36
CA THR A 323 13.38 -6.54 -13.97
C THR A 323 12.63 -7.38 -12.95
N GLY A 324 11.40 -7.01 -12.65
CA GLY A 324 10.51 -7.76 -11.76
C GLY A 324 9.73 -8.83 -12.52
N SER A 325 9.46 -9.96 -11.87
CA SER A 325 8.55 -11.00 -12.36
C SER A 325 7.66 -11.54 -11.25
N LEU A 326 6.46 -11.95 -11.62
CA LEU A 326 5.50 -12.61 -10.75
C LEU A 326 5.30 -14.06 -11.19
N ASP A 327 5.16 -14.95 -10.22
CA ASP A 327 4.58 -16.26 -10.46
C ASP A 327 3.04 -16.22 -10.31
N ALA A 328 2.40 -17.38 -10.46
CA ALA A 328 0.95 -17.50 -10.32
C ALA A 328 0.45 -17.33 -8.88
N SER A 329 1.32 -17.51 -7.87
CA SER A 329 1.01 -17.34 -6.45
C SER A 329 1.15 -15.90 -5.96
N GLY A 330 1.72 -15.02 -6.79
CA GLY A 330 1.99 -13.63 -6.45
C GLY A 330 3.36 -13.42 -5.81
N THR A 331 4.23 -14.43 -5.83
CA THR A 331 5.64 -14.31 -5.44
C THR A 331 6.34 -13.39 -6.44
N LEU A 332 6.99 -12.35 -5.92
CA LEU A 332 7.74 -11.35 -6.68
C LEU A 332 9.23 -11.60 -6.55
N THR A 333 9.89 -11.74 -7.69
CA THR A 333 11.36 -11.81 -7.79
C THR A 333 11.89 -10.64 -8.60
N VAL A 334 13.11 -10.20 -8.28
CA VAL A 334 13.79 -9.11 -9.01
C VAL A 334 15.08 -9.63 -9.62
N ALA A 335 15.15 -9.70 -10.95
CA ALA A 335 16.35 -10.07 -11.67
C ALA A 335 17.48 -9.07 -11.36
N GLY A 336 18.66 -9.58 -11.02
CA GLY A 336 19.79 -8.79 -10.54
C GLY A 336 19.83 -8.59 -9.02
N ASN A 337 18.82 -9.06 -8.28
CA ASN A 337 18.78 -9.05 -6.83
C ASN A 337 18.33 -10.43 -6.29
N PRO A 338 19.25 -11.38 -6.14
CA PRO A 338 18.91 -12.75 -5.74
C PRO A 338 18.42 -12.85 -4.29
N THR A 339 18.67 -11.84 -3.45
CA THR A 339 18.24 -11.83 -2.05
C THR A 339 16.85 -11.23 -1.85
N TYR A 340 16.18 -10.81 -2.93
CA TYR A 340 14.86 -10.24 -2.84
C TYR A 340 13.78 -11.32 -2.78
N HIS A 341 13.06 -11.34 -1.65
CA HIS A 341 11.87 -12.16 -1.46
C HIS A 341 10.68 -11.22 -1.34
N GLY A 342 9.74 -11.29 -2.27
CA GLY A 342 8.57 -10.42 -2.26
C GLY A 342 7.25 -11.13 -2.53
N GLN A 343 6.16 -10.48 -2.14
CA GLN A 343 4.79 -10.99 -2.32
C GLN A 343 3.82 -9.85 -2.60
N VAL A 344 2.95 -10.07 -3.58
CA VAL A 344 1.83 -9.17 -3.89
C VAL A 344 0.66 -9.43 -2.93
N SER A 345 0.02 -8.35 -2.46
CA SER A 345 -1.18 -8.42 -1.63
C SER A 345 -2.33 -9.08 -2.38
N HIS A 346 -3.24 -9.73 -1.65
CA HIS A 346 -4.36 -10.48 -2.23
C HIS A 346 -5.17 -9.66 -3.25
N ASP A 347 -5.34 -8.36 -3.02
CA ASP A 347 -6.06 -7.44 -3.91
C ASP A 347 -5.18 -6.74 -4.97
N GLY A 348 -3.88 -7.02 -4.98
CA GLY A 348 -2.90 -6.45 -5.92
C GLY A 348 -2.57 -4.97 -5.69
N THR A 349 -2.95 -4.41 -4.54
CA THR A 349 -2.79 -2.97 -4.26
C THR A 349 -1.49 -2.61 -3.55
N PHE A 350 -0.77 -3.57 -2.99
CA PHE A 350 0.58 -3.36 -2.47
C PHE A 350 1.46 -4.61 -2.59
N THR A 351 2.76 -4.44 -2.40
CA THR A 351 3.71 -5.55 -2.24
C THR A 351 4.52 -5.36 -0.97
N VAL A 352 5.01 -6.46 -0.43
CA VAL A 352 5.97 -6.50 0.66
C VAL A 352 7.18 -7.28 0.16
N GLY A 353 8.38 -6.89 0.57
CA GLY A 353 9.56 -7.71 0.32
C GLY A 353 10.70 -7.44 1.29
N THR A 354 11.50 -8.46 1.51
CA THR A 354 12.73 -8.42 2.31
C THR A 354 13.94 -8.66 1.43
N GLN A 355 15.09 -8.11 1.81
CA GLN A 355 16.34 -8.31 1.10
C GLN A 355 17.57 -7.99 1.95
N THR A 356 18.69 -8.61 1.60
CA THR A 356 20.02 -8.26 2.10
C THR A 356 20.76 -7.42 1.06
N GLY A 357 21.28 -6.27 1.47
CA GLY A 357 22.09 -5.37 0.67
C GLY A 357 23.58 -5.46 0.99
N GLY A 358 24.40 -5.31 -0.05
CA GLY A 358 25.87 -5.33 0.01
C GLY A 358 26.46 -6.74 0.01
N THR A 359 27.76 -6.84 -0.26
CA THR A 359 28.56 -8.08 -0.11
C THR A 359 29.36 -8.05 1.21
N GLY A 360 28.82 -7.35 2.21
CA GLY A 360 29.42 -7.04 3.51
C GLY A 360 29.75 -5.54 3.68
N PRO A 361 29.82 -5.02 4.93
CA PRO A 361 28.95 -5.40 6.06
C PRO A 361 27.47 -5.27 5.66
N TYR A 362 26.63 -6.21 6.10
CA TYR A 362 25.29 -6.39 5.54
C TYR A 362 24.28 -5.38 6.05
N VAL A 363 23.40 -4.96 5.14
CA VAL A 363 22.20 -4.18 5.46
C VAL A 363 20.97 -5.04 5.20
N TYR A 364 20.10 -5.14 6.18
CA TYR A 364 18.85 -5.90 6.09
C TYR A 364 17.70 -4.93 5.89
N MET A 365 16.82 -5.23 4.94
CA MET A 365 15.77 -4.30 4.52
C MET A 365 14.41 -4.96 4.45
N LEU A 366 13.39 -4.22 4.88
CA LEU A 366 11.98 -4.49 4.60
C LEU A 366 11.43 -3.34 3.77
N THR A 367 10.78 -3.68 2.66
CA THR A 367 10.19 -2.75 1.72
C THR A 367 8.69 -2.99 1.62
N VAL A 368 7.90 -1.93 1.70
CA VAL A 368 6.47 -1.96 1.41
C VAL A 368 6.18 -0.98 0.28
N THR A 369 5.56 -1.49 -0.78
CA THR A 369 5.29 -0.73 -2.00
C THR A 369 3.78 -0.62 -2.21
N THR A 370 3.24 0.59 -2.14
CA THR A 370 1.82 0.85 -2.41
C THR A 370 1.62 1.16 -3.89
N LYS A 371 0.74 0.41 -4.55
CA LYS A 371 0.40 0.63 -5.95
C LYS A 371 -0.53 1.84 -6.07
N LYS A 372 -0.12 2.80 -6.90
CA LYS A 372 -0.95 3.93 -7.26
C LYS A 372 -2.15 3.43 -8.08
N ALA A 373 -3.28 4.10 -7.98
CA ALA A 373 -4.36 3.86 -8.93
C ALA A 373 -3.85 4.13 -10.35
N PRO A 374 -4.20 3.28 -11.33
CA PRO A 374 -3.78 3.53 -12.70
C PRO A 374 -4.34 4.87 -13.18
N ASP A 375 -3.50 5.65 -13.87
CA ASP A 375 -3.97 6.84 -14.56
C ASP A 375 -5.02 6.42 -15.61
N PHE A 376 -6.15 7.12 -15.65
CA PHE A 376 -7.18 6.90 -16.65
C PHE A 376 -6.65 7.31 -18.03
N LYS A 377 -6.53 6.35 -18.94
CA LYS A 377 -6.21 6.60 -20.35
C LYS A 377 -7.46 6.28 -21.18
N VAL A 378 -8.07 7.32 -21.74
CA VAL A 378 -9.07 7.13 -22.82
C VAL A 378 -8.30 6.88 -24.10
N ASP A 379 -8.48 5.68 -24.66
CA ASP A 379 -8.11 5.46 -26.04
C ASP A 379 -9.16 6.10 -26.95
N VAL A 380 -8.86 7.32 -27.41
CA VAL A 380 -9.74 8.09 -28.30
C VAL A 380 -9.82 7.47 -29.70
N ALA A 381 -8.93 6.53 -30.05
CA ALA A 381 -8.92 5.89 -31.36
C ALA A 381 -10.17 5.02 -31.62
N ASN A 382 -10.91 4.64 -30.57
CA ASN A 382 -12.13 3.83 -30.65
C ASN A 382 -13.42 4.61 -30.31
N LEU A 383 -13.32 5.93 -30.10
CA LEU A 383 -14.51 6.77 -29.97
C LEU A 383 -15.04 7.08 -31.38
N TYR A 384 -16.13 6.40 -31.77
CA TYR A 384 -16.93 6.80 -32.92
C TYR A 384 -17.55 8.18 -32.64
N TYR A 385 -16.96 9.23 -33.20
CA TYR A 385 -17.63 10.53 -33.30
C TYR A 385 -18.45 10.56 -34.59
N ASP A 386 -19.72 10.96 -34.49
CA ASP A 386 -20.48 11.47 -35.63
C ASP A 386 -19.88 12.84 -36.01
N ASP A 387 -19.67 13.09 -37.30
CA ASP A 387 -19.07 14.32 -37.87
C ASP A 387 -19.84 15.63 -37.50
N THR A 388 -20.92 15.50 -36.74
CA THR A 388 -21.74 16.60 -36.22
C THR A 388 -21.28 17.12 -34.85
N VAL A 389 -20.42 16.40 -34.11
CA VAL A 389 -19.93 16.82 -32.77
C VAL A 389 -18.57 17.51 -32.90
N ARG A 390 -18.59 18.84 -33.02
CA ARG A 390 -17.39 19.66 -33.29
C ARG A 390 -16.67 20.18 -32.05
N THR A 391 -17.23 20.05 -30.86
CA THR A 391 -16.63 20.55 -29.62
C THR A 391 -16.97 19.69 -28.40
N VAL A 392 -15.98 19.44 -27.54
CA VAL A 392 -16.18 18.94 -26.17
C VAL A 392 -15.45 19.91 -25.24
N ASN A 393 -16.16 20.47 -24.26
CA ASN A 393 -15.60 21.42 -23.26
C ASN A 393 -14.74 22.56 -23.86
N ASN A 394 -15.27 23.28 -24.86
CA ASN A 394 -14.58 24.39 -25.55
C ASN A 394 -13.29 24.02 -26.31
N TYR A 395 -12.97 22.73 -26.46
CA TYR A 395 -11.93 22.30 -27.39
C TYR A 395 -12.53 22.12 -28.79
N ASP A 396 -12.04 22.91 -29.74
CA ASP A 396 -12.40 22.81 -31.15
C ASP A 396 -11.49 21.79 -31.86
N PHE A 397 -12.08 20.69 -32.32
CA PHE A 397 -11.36 19.65 -33.07
C PHE A 397 -11.19 20.01 -34.56
N SER A 398 -11.59 21.22 -34.99
CA SER A 398 -11.50 21.68 -36.38
C SER A 398 -10.06 21.91 -36.87
N SER A 399 -9.08 22.05 -35.97
CA SER A 399 -7.68 22.28 -36.31
C SER A 399 -6.82 21.02 -36.19
N GLY A 400 -7.17 19.96 -36.93
CA GLY A 400 -6.17 19.08 -37.54
C GLY A 400 -5.41 18.06 -36.68
N THR A 401 -5.95 17.56 -35.57
CA THR A 401 -5.42 16.33 -34.94
C THR A 401 -6.06 15.09 -35.55
N LYS A 402 -5.23 14.18 -36.04
CA LYS A 402 -5.66 12.98 -36.78
C LYS A 402 -6.18 11.94 -35.79
N SER A 403 -7.06 11.07 -36.28
CA SER A 403 -7.33 9.76 -35.68
C SER A 403 -6.02 9.11 -35.19
N GLY A 404 -5.89 8.89 -33.88
CA GLY A 404 -4.72 8.25 -33.26
C GLY A 404 -4.01 9.05 -32.15
N ASP A 405 -4.46 10.26 -31.82
CA ASP A 405 -3.86 11.05 -30.73
C ASP A 405 -4.36 10.62 -29.34
N ILE A 406 -3.43 10.46 -28.39
CA ILE A 406 -3.71 10.22 -26.97
C ILE A 406 -3.99 11.58 -26.32
N ILE A 407 -5.21 11.79 -25.83
CA ILE A 407 -5.56 12.97 -25.02
C ILE A 407 -5.39 12.60 -23.54
N THR A 408 -4.42 13.22 -22.88
CA THR A 408 -4.30 13.19 -21.42
C THR A 408 -5.22 14.28 -20.86
N ILE A 409 -6.28 13.89 -20.15
CA ILE A 409 -7.11 14.85 -19.40
C ILE A 409 -6.49 15.03 -18.01
N PRO A 410 -6.04 16.23 -17.64
CA PRO A 410 -5.52 16.49 -16.28
C PRO A 410 -6.59 16.22 -15.22
N ALA A 411 -6.18 15.68 -14.07
CA ALA A 411 -7.08 15.27 -12.99
C ALA A 411 -7.98 16.41 -12.50
N GLU A 412 -7.54 17.67 -12.58
CA GLU A 412 -8.32 18.84 -12.18
C GLU A 412 -9.58 19.11 -13.01
N PHE A 413 -9.73 18.53 -14.20
CA PHE A 413 -10.92 18.72 -15.05
C PHE A 413 -12.04 17.70 -14.79
N VAL A 414 -11.81 16.73 -13.91
CA VAL A 414 -12.84 15.77 -13.47
C VAL A 414 -13.51 16.33 -12.21
N THR A 415 -14.45 17.26 -12.37
CA THR A 415 -15.21 17.78 -11.24
C THR A 415 -16.27 16.79 -10.79
N LYS A 416 -16.35 16.60 -9.46
CA LYS A 416 -17.33 15.74 -8.78
C LYS A 416 -18.76 16.26 -9.02
N PRO A 417 -19.71 15.44 -9.52
CA PRO A 417 -21.12 15.82 -9.45
C PRO A 417 -21.61 15.72 -7.99
N SER A 418 -22.44 16.67 -7.56
CA SER A 418 -23.09 16.61 -6.26
C SER A 418 -24.08 15.43 -6.19
N PRO A 419 -24.40 14.88 -4.99
CA PRO A 419 -25.33 13.77 -4.85
C PRO A 419 -26.75 14.20 -5.29
N GLY A 420 -27.10 13.91 -6.55
CA GLY A 420 -28.36 14.33 -7.17
C GLY A 420 -28.23 14.76 -8.64
N GLU A 421 -27.02 15.04 -9.13
CA GLU A 421 -26.79 15.60 -10.47
C GLU A 421 -26.31 14.59 -11.52
N PHE A 422 -26.37 13.28 -11.21
CA PHE A 422 -25.90 12.22 -12.11
C PHE A 422 -26.59 12.24 -13.49
N LEU A 423 -27.82 12.73 -13.58
CA LEU A 423 -28.54 12.87 -14.85
C LEU A 423 -28.34 14.23 -15.54
N THR A 424 -27.93 15.27 -14.80
CA THR A 424 -27.93 16.65 -15.30
C THR A 424 -26.55 17.07 -15.81
N ALA A 425 -25.47 16.65 -15.15
CA ALA A 425 -24.10 17.00 -15.57
C ALA A 425 -23.73 16.38 -16.93
N PHE A 426 -24.23 15.18 -17.24
CA PHE A 426 -23.98 14.52 -18.53
C PHE A 426 -24.93 14.97 -19.65
N LEU A 427 -26.07 15.59 -19.31
CA LEU A 427 -27.00 16.15 -20.31
C LEU A 427 -26.56 17.54 -20.80
N PHE A 428 -25.76 18.27 -20.01
CA PHE A 428 -25.26 19.60 -20.40
C PHE A 428 -24.22 19.60 -21.53
N VAL A 429 -23.72 18.43 -21.93
CA VAL A 429 -22.77 18.29 -23.05
C VAL A 429 -23.47 18.25 -24.42
N PHE A 430 -24.81 18.15 -24.49
CA PHE A 430 -25.54 18.10 -25.76
C PHE A 430 -26.78 19.01 -25.80
N CYS A 431 -26.55 20.33 -25.95
CA CYS A 431 -27.59 21.24 -26.44
C CYS A 431 -27.63 21.19 -27.99
N ILE A 432 -28.53 20.37 -28.55
CA ILE A 432 -28.80 20.35 -29.99
C ILE A 432 -29.63 21.61 -30.35
N SER A 433 -29.01 22.52 -31.10
CA SER A 433 -29.71 23.64 -31.75
C SER A 433 -30.61 23.11 -32.88
N PHE A 434 -31.92 23.30 -32.75
CA PHE A 434 -32.88 23.04 -33.83
C PHE A 434 -32.99 24.26 -34.76
N PRO A 435 -32.74 24.15 -36.07
CA PRO A 435 -33.09 25.21 -36.99
C PRO A 435 -34.61 25.22 -37.24
N ARG A 436 -35.27 26.34 -36.91
CA ARG A 436 -36.63 26.65 -37.38
C ARG A 436 -36.60 26.94 -38.88
N SER A 437 -37.08 26.03 -39.72
CA SER A 437 -37.59 26.40 -41.04
C SER A 437 -38.55 25.36 -41.67
N LYS A 438 -39.79 25.85 -41.86
CA LYS A 438 -40.75 25.53 -42.93
C LYS A 438 -41.31 24.10 -43.03
N LEU A 439 -42.40 23.85 -42.30
CA LEU A 439 -43.51 23.02 -42.80
C LEU A 439 -44.54 23.95 -43.47
N CYS A 440 -44.57 23.96 -44.81
CA CYS A 440 -45.79 24.27 -45.55
C CYS A 440 -46.35 22.93 -46.05
N LEU A 441 -47.59 22.61 -45.66
CA LEU A 441 -48.35 21.47 -46.19
C LEU A 441 -49.01 21.86 -47.52
N PRO A 442 -49.19 20.89 -48.43
CA PRO A 442 -50.39 20.86 -49.26
C PRO A 442 -51.19 19.56 -49.03
N GLY A 443 -52.51 19.72 -48.93
CA GLY A 443 -53.53 18.65 -48.96
C GLY A 443 -54.07 18.26 -47.60
#